data_AF-A0A1V5C5T8-F1
#
_entry.id   AF-A0A1V5C5T8-F1
#
_cell.length_a   1.000
_cell.length_b   1.000
_cell.length_c   1.000
_cell.angle_alpha   90.00
_cell.angle_beta   90.00
_cell.angle_gamma   90.00
#
_symmetry.space_group_name_H-M   'P 1'
#
loop_
_entity.id
_entity.type
_entity.pdbx_description
1 polymer ?
#
loop_
_entity_poly.entity_id
_entity_poly.type
_entity_poly.pdbx_seq_one_letter_code
_entity_poly.pdbx_strand_id
1 'polypeptide(L)'
;MPNATFLPGNHTAEIEAGSTLLEAARKAGAVVESPCNGTGKCGKCKVRLKDHASVMGIADQRGVSDDEKRSGIVLACQTRVNGDTVVELLRAKQQESVRVLEKGASASITINPFIKKEFLAKEQRTAVHAGAYLLGLEKGDTRRKNYGAVVDIGTTTLVATLVDLNEGREIASASSLNPQSLHGQDVLSRIKLASTKDGLSLLYGLFVAETNRLIGELTEKSGIGRKNIYELVYSGNTCMLHLATNTDPSALGRYPYTPALWGSDYLAASHHPGLHIADFGIIYLPPVISGFVGADITSGVLATRLHEKKGITLFIDIGTNGEMVIAKNGRLTASSTAAGPAFEGMNITFGMRAGNGAIESFEVDASGSMHMGTIGDIRPTGICGSGLLDVVAALVVCGAIDKNGRLVNLNHGALPRPVAARLFKEQGKLRFSLSETVYLSQGDIRQVQLAKGAIRTGIEFLLRHVGVGPSAVDEILIAGAFGYHLREKNLIAIGLLPPEFEGKIKFVGNTSRTGAIAFLLNESYRGEIEEVVKHIETIELANYEDFDRTFVNFLRF
;
A
#
# COMPACT_ATOMS: atom_id res chain seq x y z
N MET A 1 28.27 -9.78 -23.79
CA MET A 1 27.51 -9.19 -22.68
C MET A 1 27.26 -10.31 -21.67
N PRO A 2 27.49 -10.10 -20.37
CA PRO A 2 27.25 -11.15 -19.37
C PRO A 2 25.76 -11.45 -19.16
N ASN A 3 25.47 -12.72 -18.82
CA ASN A 3 24.16 -13.18 -18.37
C ASN A 3 24.09 -13.26 -16.85
N ALA A 4 23.04 -12.69 -16.27
CA ALA A 4 22.73 -12.87 -14.85
C ALA A 4 21.45 -13.70 -14.70
N THR A 5 21.56 -14.86 -14.06
CA THR A 5 20.44 -15.77 -13.79
C THR A 5 20.07 -15.74 -12.32
N PHE A 6 18.82 -15.40 -12.01
CA PHE A 6 18.28 -15.32 -10.65
C PHE A 6 17.45 -16.56 -10.30
N LEU A 7 17.79 -17.16 -9.17
CA LEU A 7 17.17 -18.37 -8.63
C LEU A 7 16.46 -18.10 -7.31
N PRO A 8 15.40 -18.85 -6.99
CA PRO A 8 14.63 -19.70 -7.89
C PRO A 8 13.74 -18.86 -8.82
N GLY A 9 13.24 -19.46 -9.91
CA GLY A 9 12.45 -18.78 -10.94
C GLY A 9 13.15 -18.74 -12.31
N ASN A 10 14.47 -18.95 -12.33
CA ASN A 10 15.29 -19.02 -13.56
C ASN A 10 15.13 -17.77 -14.45
N HIS A 11 15.01 -16.61 -13.80
CA HIS A 11 14.92 -15.31 -14.45
C HIS A 11 16.30 -14.92 -14.97
N THR A 12 16.48 -14.87 -16.28
CA THR A 12 17.77 -14.54 -16.90
C THR A 12 17.66 -13.24 -17.69
N ALA A 13 18.66 -12.36 -17.53
CA ALA A 13 18.84 -11.22 -18.39
C ALA A 13 20.28 -11.08 -18.87
N GLU A 14 20.43 -10.74 -20.14
CA GLU A 14 21.69 -10.28 -20.73
C GLU A 14 21.87 -8.79 -20.38
N ILE A 15 23.01 -8.42 -19.81
CA ILE A 15 23.29 -7.06 -19.32
C ILE A 15 24.64 -6.55 -19.82
N GLU A 16 24.83 -5.24 -19.81
CA GLU A 16 26.15 -4.65 -20.09
C GLU A 16 27.11 -4.95 -18.94
N ALA A 17 28.38 -5.25 -19.26
CA ALA A 17 29.41 -5.46 -18.26
C ALA A 17 29.57 -4.20 -17.40
N GLY A 18 29.66 -4.38 -16.10
CA GLY A 18 29.66 -3.30 -15.10
C GLY A 18 28.28 -2.92 -14.57
N SER A 19 27.17 -3.42 -15.12
CA SER A 19 25.83 -3.24 -14.55
C SER A 19 25.75 -3.87 -13.16
N THR A 20 24.95 -3.29 -12.27
CA THR A 20 24.72 -3.85 -10.94
C THR A 20 23.84 -5.09 -10.99
N LEU A 21 23.97 -5.99 -10.02
CA LEU A 21 23.06 -7.11 -9.84
C LEU A 21 21.61 -6.66 -9.64
N LEU A 22 21.37 -5.47 -9.08
CA LEU A 22 20.02 -4.91 -8.95
C LEU A 22 19.44 -4.50 -10.30
N GLU A 23 20.23 -3.86 -11.16
CA GLU A 23 19.82 -3.54 -12.54
C GLU A 23 19.55 -4.83 -13.34
N ALA A 24 20.41 -5.82 -13.17
CA ALA A 24 20.24 -7.14 -13.79
C ALA A 24 18.96 -7.83 -13.31
N ALA A 25 18.66 -7.78 -12.01
CA ALA A 25 17.44 -8.33 -11.44
C ALA A 25 16.20 -7.66 -12.03
N ARG A 26 16.19 -6.32 -12.08
CA ARG A 26 15.10 -5.54 -12.68
C ARG A 26 14.88 -5.90 -14.14
N LYS A 27 15.96 -6.03 -14.92
CA LYS A 27 15.88 -6.42 -16.34
C LYS A 27 15.39 -7.86 -16.51
N ALA A 28 15.77 -8.76 -15.61
CA ALA A 28 15.34 -10.16 -15.61
C ALA A 28 13.91 -10.36 -15.08
N GLY A 29 13.28 -9.33 -14.51
CA GLY A 29 12.00 -9.45 -13.80
C GLY A 29 12.11 -10.16 -12.45
N ALA A 30 13.33 -10.30 -11.90
CA ALA A 30 13.58 -10.89 -10.59
C ALA A 30 13.37 -9.85 -9.47
N VAL A 31 12.67 -10.24 -8.41
CA VAL A 31 12.35 -9.36 -7.28
C VAL A 31 13.52 -9.35 -6.28
N VAL A 32 14.18 -8.19 -6.15
CA VAL A 32 15.18 -7.92 -5.11
C VAL A 32 14.75 -6.70 -4.29
N GLU A 33 14.68 -6.86 -2.97
CA GLU A 33 14.30 -5.76 -2.06
C GLU A 33 15.26 -4.58 -2.20
N SER A 34 14.78 -3.44 -2.69
CA SER A 34 15.63 -2.27 -2.93
C SER A 34 14.97 -0.95 -2.50
N PRO A 35 14.58 -0.81 -1.22
CA PRO A 35 13.80 0.35 -0.74
C PRO A 35 14.53 1.69 -0.89
N CYS A 36 15.87 1.70 -0.88
CA CYS A 36 16.65 2.92 -1.18
C CYS A 36 16.91 3.16 -2.68
N ASN A 37 16.19 2.45 -3.55
CA ASN A 37 16.32 2.48 -5.00
C ASN A 37 17.78 2.32 -5.51
N GLY A 38 18.54 1.44 -4.88
CA GLY A 38 19.92 1.14 -5.28
C GLY A 38 21.00 2.13 -4.81
N THR A 39 20.66 3.13 -4.00
CA THR A 39 21.64 4.12 -3.49
C THR A 39 22.66 3.57 -2.48
N GLY A 40 22.60 2.28 -2.13
CA GLY A 40 23.54 1.63 -1.20
C GLY A 40 23.39 2.03 0.27
N LYS A 41 22.29 2.72 0.63
CA LYS A 41 22.11 3.29 1.99
C LYS A 41 21.32 2.41 2.95
N CYS A 42 20.46 1.51 2.45
CA CYS A 42 19.55 0.72 3.30
C CYS A 42 20.07 -0.68 3.68
N GLY A 43 21.00 -1.26 2.91
CA GLY A 43 21.51 -2.62 3.15
C GLY A 43 20.51 -3.76 2.93
N LYS A 44 19.39 -3.51 2.22
CA LYS A 44 18.30 -4.50 2.06
C LYS A 44 18.35 -5.33 0.78
N CYS A 45 19.12 -4.90 -0.22
CA CYS A 45 19.24 -5.55 -1.53
C CYS A 45 20.07 -6.84 -1.49
N LYS A 46 19.94 -7.63 -0.42
CA LYS A 46 20.78 -8.80 -0.14
C LYS A 46 20.42 -9.95 -1.07
N VAL A 47 21.42 -10.47 -1.75
CA VAL A 47 21.36 -11.65 -2.60
C VAL A 47 22.56 -12.54 -2.30
N ARG A 48 22.44 -13.85 -2.53
CA ARG A 48 23.57 -14.78 -2.40
C ARG A 48 24.15 -15.08 -3.76
N LEU A 49 25.47 -14.99 -3.87
CA LEU A 49 26.19 -15.41 -5.06
C LEU A 49 26.60 -16.87 -4.93
N LYS A 50 26.45 -17.64 -6.01
CA LYS A 50 27.05 -18.97 -6.09
C LYS A 50 28.55 -18.91 -6.39
N ASP A 51 28.97 -17.89 -7.13
CA ASP A 51 30.38 -17.63 -7.47
C ASP A 51 30.65 -16.12 -7.46
N HIS A 52 31.82 -15.75 -6.95
CA HIS A 52 32.30 -14.38 -6.85
C HIS A 52 33.22 -13.97 -8.02
N ALA A 53 33.69 -14.92 -8.85
CA ALA A 53 34.66 -14.66 -9.92
C ALA A 53 34.16 -13.66 -10.98
N SER A 54 32.85 -13.66 -11.24
CA SER A 54 32.22 -12.85 -12.29
C SER A 54 31.70 -11.48 -11.81
N VAL A 55 31.97 -11.09 -10.56
CA VAL A 55 31.42 -9.87 -9.97
C VAL A 55 32.48 -8.99 -9.28
N MET A 56 32.21 -7.69 -9.17
CA MET A 56 33.04 -6.70 -8.48
C MET A 56 32.22 -5.88 -7.47
N GLY A 57 32.89 -5.12 -6.59
CA GLY A 57 32.21 -4.22 -5.63
C GLY A 57 31.64 -4.93 -4.40
N ILE A 58 32.18 -6.11 -4.05
CA ILE A 58 31.77 -6.92 -2.90
C ILE A 58 32.47 -6.52 -1.58
N ALA A 59 33.54 -5.72 -1.66
CA ALA A 59 34.26 -5.23 -0.48
C ALA A 59 33.54 -4.02 0.16
N ASP A 60 33.51 -3.98 1.50
CA ASP A 60 32.96 -2.88 2.32
C ASP A 60 31.50 -2.47 2.03
N GLN A 61 30.64 -3.47 1.86
CA GLN A 61 29.20 -3.25 1.70
C GLN A 61 28.51 -2.97 3.06
N ARG A 62 28.03 -1.74 3.21
CA ARG A 62 27.35 -1.28 4.44
C ARG A 62 26.04 -2.04 4.66
N GLY A 63 25.95 -2.78 5.76
CA GLY A 63 24.77 -3.57 6.12
C GLY A 63 24.87 -5.07 5.82
N VAL A 64 26.04 -5.53 5.36
CA VAL A 64 26.38 -6.96 5.26
C VAL A 64 27.37 -7.31 6.37
N SER A 65 26.96 -8.20 7.27
CA SER A 65 27.82 -8.71 8.35
C SER A 65 28.92 -9.63 7.81
N ASP A 66 29.96 -9.88 8.61
CA ASP A 66 31.06 -10.75 8.17
C ASP A 66 30.62 -12.21 8.00
N ASP A 67 29.62 -12.67 8.76
CA ASP A 67 28.98 -13.98 8.56
C ASP A 67 28.21 -14.05 7.24
N GLU A 68 27.48 -12.99 6.90
CA GLU A 68 26.77 -12.90 5.63
C GLU A 68 27.75 -12.93 4.46
N LYS A 69 28.85 -12.17 4.52
CA LYS A 69 29.92 -12.21 3.51
C LYS A 69 30.48 -13.61 3.35
N ARG A 70 30.77 -14.31 4.46
CA ARG A 70 31.25 -15.72 4.44
C ARG A 70 30.27 -16.66 3.78
N SER A 71 28.97 -16.40 3.89
CA SER A 71 27.91 -17.19 3.26
C SER A 71 27.61 -16.78 1.80
N GLY A 72 28.44 -15.93 1.19
CA GLY A 72 28.29 -15.46 -0.19
C GLY A 72 27.24 -14.38 -0.37
N ILE A 73 26.74 -13.77 0.70
CA ILE A 73 25.72 -12.70 0.64
C ILE A 73 26.37 -11.36 0.31
N VAL A 74 25.78 -10.66 -0.65
CA VAL A 74 26.18 -9.34 -1.12
C VAL A 74 24.97 -8.45 -1.33
N LEU A 75 25.18 -7.14 -1.42
CA LEU A 75 24.21 -6.14 -1.83
C LEU A 75 24.16 -6.05 -3.35
N ALA A 76 23.06 -6.52 -3.95
CA ALA A 76 22.81 -6.49 -5.38
C ALA A 76 23.00 -5.08 -5.98
N CYS A 77 22.68 -4.04 -5.22
CA CYS A 77 22.78 -2.66 -5.62
C CYS A 77 24.20 -2.08 -5.63
N GLN A 78 25.16 -2.76 -5.02
CA GLN A 78 26.57 -2.34 -4.99
C GLN A 78 27.50 -3.33 -5.74
N THR A 79 27.03 -4.54 -5.99
CA THR A 79 27.77 -5.56 -6.72
C THR A 79 27.56 -5.42 -8.22
N ARG A 80 28.65 -5.28 -8.98
CA ARG A 80 28.67 -5.15 -10.45
C ARG A 80 29.00 -6.48 -11.12
N VAL A 81 28.41 -6.74 -12.29
CA VAL A 81 28.55 -8.00 -13.04
C VAL A 81 29.45 -7.80 -14.26
N ASN A 82 30.51 -8.58 -14.39
CA ASN A 82 31.46 -8.53 -15.52
C ASN A 82 31.53 -9.83 -16.32
N GLY A 83 31.02 -10.94 -15.78
CA GLY A 83 30.90 -12.22 -16.45
C GLY A 83 29.57 -12.89 -16.10
N ASP A 84 29.30 -14.05 -16.70
CA ASP A 84 28.08 -14.79 -16.41
C ASP A 84 28.01 -15.15 -14.92
N THR A 85 26.84 -14.94 -14.31
CA THR A 85 26.67 -15.13 -12.87
C THR A 85 25.32 -15.73 -12.53
N VAL A 86 25.30 -16.55 -11.49
CA VAL A 86 24.09 -17.15 -10.93
C VAL A 86 23.89 -16.64 -9.51
N VAL A 87 22.73 -16.06 -9.29
CA VAL A 87 22.37 -15.33 -8.08
C VAL A 87 21.20 -16.03 -7.43
N GLU A 88 21.31 -16.35 -6.15
CA GLU A 88 20.22 -16.90 -5.35
C GLU A 88 19.55 -15.78 -4.55
N LEU A 89 18.24 -15.64 -4.74
CA LEU A 89 17.38 -14.75 -3.99
C LEU A 89 17.14 -15.33 -2.60
N LEU A 90 17.54 -14.58 -1.57
CA LEU A 90 17.45 -15.02 -0.17
C LEU A 90 16.01 -15.20 0.34
N ARG A 91 15.03 -14.61 -0.35
CA ARG A 91 13.61 -14.66 -0.01
C ARG A 91 12.80 -15.14 -1.20
N ALA A 92 12.89 -16.43 -1.48
CA ALA A 92 12.12 -17.03 -2.56
C ALA A 92 10.90 -17.83 -2.12
N LYS A 93 10.59 -17.82 -0.83
CA LYS A 93 9.49 -18.63 -0.25
C LYS A 93 8.21 -17.88 0.06
N GLN A 94 8.06 -16.61 -0.33
CA GLN A 94 6.83 -15.86 -0.04
C GLN A 94 6.29 -15.12 -1.26
N GLN A 95 5.74 -15.87 -2.20
CA GLN A 95 4.42 -15.52 -2.75
C GLN A 95 3.33 -16.11 -1.83
N GLU A 96 3.48 -15.96 -0.50
CA GLU A 96 2.33 -16.13 0.39
C GLU A 96 1.42 -14.94 0.15
N SER A 97 0.13 -15.21 -0.07
CA SER A 97 -0.94 -14.22 -0.19
C SER A 97 -0.72 -13.07 0.78
N VAL A 98 -0.63 -11.82 0.28
CA VAL A 98 -0.56 -10.65 1.16
C VAL A 98 -1.87 -10.63 1.96
N ARG A 99 -1.79 -10.87 3.27
CA ARG A 99 -2.96 -10.85 4.15
C ARG A 99 -3.34 -9.40 4.42
N VAL A 100 -4.24 -8.88 3.59
CA VAL A 100 -4.92 -7.61 3.82
C VAL A 100 -6.14 -7.88 4.71
N LEU A 101 -6.47 -6.98 5.63
CA LEU A 101 -7.71 -7.04 6.39
C LEU A 101 -8.92 -7.05 5.43
N GLU A 102 -9.61 -8.19 5.34
CA GLU A 102 -10.76 -8.37 4.44
C GLU A 102 -12.09 -7.88 5.06
N LYS A 103 -12.15 -7.70 6.38
CA LYS A 103 -13.39 -7.35 7.09
C LYS A 103 -13.55 -5.84 7.23
N GLY A 104 -14.17 -5.21 6.22
CA GLY A 104 -14.80 -3.90 6.35
C GLY A 104 -16.25 -4.02 6.84
N ALA A 105 -16.76 -3.01 7.53
CA ALA A 105 -18.19 -2.92 7.85
C ALA A 105 -18.97 -2.61 6.56
N SER A 106 -19.41 -3.65 5.85
CA SER A 106 -20.24 -3.46 4.66
C SER A 106 -21.67 -3.11 5.09
N ALA A 107 -22.09 -1.87 4.83
CA ALA A 107 -23.51 -1.55 4.80
C ALA A 107 -24.19 -2.43 3.74
N SER A 108 -25.44 -2.86 3.96
CA SER A 108 -26.15 -3.67 2.98
C SER A 108 -26.26 -2.94 1.64
N ILE A 109 -25.50 -3.38 0.63
CA ILE A 109 -25.54 -2.80 -0.71
C ILE A 109 -26.77 -3.35 -1.43
N THR A 110 -27.64 -2.45 -1.89
CA THR A 110 -28.71 -2.84 -2.82
C THR A 110 -28.09 -3.18 -4.17
N ILE A 111 -28.37 -4.37 -4.69
CA ILE A 111 -27.79 -4.89 -5.93
C ILE A 111 -28.50 -4.24 -7.12
N ASN A 112 -27.78 -3.42 -7.86
CA ASN A 112 -28.18 -2.85 -9.15
C ASN A 112 -26.94 -2.66 -10.02
N PRO A 113 -26.27 -3.75 -10.44
CA PRO A 113 -25.00 -3.67 -11.15
C PRO A 113 -25.18 -2.98 -12.50
N PHE A 114 -24.12 -2.34 -12.99
CA PHE A 114 -24.13 -1.70 -14.29
C PHE A 114 -24.21 -2.73 -15.44
N ILE A 115 -23.60 -3.90 -15.26
CA ILE A 115 -23.70 -5.02 -16.20
C ILE A 115 -24.97 -5.84 -15.93
N LYS A 116 -25.87 -5.86 -16.92
CA LYS A 116 -27.15 -6.59 -16.89
C LYS A 116 -27.23 -7.59 -18.04
N LYS A 117 -27.85 -8.74 -17.82
CA LYS A 117 -27.98 -9.81 -18.83
C LYS A 117 -29.44 -10.20 -19.04
N GLU A 118 -29.86 -10.27 -20.30
CA GLU A 118 -31.21 -10.65 -20.70
C GLU A 118 -31.16 -11.85 -21.67
N PHE A 119 -31.94 -12.90 -21.42
CA PHE A 119 -31.99 -14.07 -22.30
C PHE A 119 -33.10 -13.90 -23.34
N LEU A 120 -32.71 -13.80 -24.60
CA LEU A 120 -33.57 -13.67 -25.76
C LEU A 120 -33.98 -15.06 -26.25
N ALA A 121 -35.07 -15.60 -25.69
CA ALA A 121 -35.50 -16.97 -25.93
C ALA A 121 -35.74 -17.32 -27.41
N LYS A 122 -36.20 -16.36 -28.23
CA LYS A 122 -36.41 -16.55 -29.68
C LYS A 122 -35.10 -16.75 -30.44
N GLU A 123 -34.03 -16.11 -29.99
CA GLU A 123 -32.72 -16.12 -30.65
C GLU A 123 -31.78 -17.16 -30.03
N GLN A 124 -32.17 -17.76 -28.90
CA GLN A 124 -31.32 -18.66 -28.10
C GLN A 124 -29.97 -18.01 -27.77
N ARG A 125 -30.01 -16.72 -27.41
CA ARG A 125 -28.86 -15.89 -27.08
C ARG A 125 -29.11 -15.07 -25.83
N THR A 126 -28.06 -14.68 -25.14
CA THR A 126 -28.11 -13.74 -24.02
C THR A 126 -27.52 -12.41 -24.44
N ALA A 127 -28.28 -11.33 -24.32
CA ALA A 127 -27.80 -9.97 -24.49
C ALA A 127 -27.11 -9.50 -23.21
N VAL A 128 -25.95 -8.87 -23.36
CA VAL A 128 -25.19 -8.28 -22.25
C VAL A 128 -25.17 -6.77 -22.41
N HIS A 129 -25.62 -6.06 -21.38
CA HIS A 129 -25.78 -4.62 -21.39
C HIS A 129 -24.87 -3.97 -20.35
N ALA A 130 -24.36 -2.79 -20.68
CA ALA A 130 -23.74 -1.82 -19.78
C ALA A 130 -24.66 -0.61 -19.68
N GLY A 131 -25.43 -0.51 -18.59
CA GLY A 131 -26.52 0.46 -18.49
C GLY A 131 -27.50 0.30 -19.64
N ALA A 132 -27.66 1.34 -20.46
CA ALA A 132 -28.54 1.33 -21.63
C ALA A 132 -27.91 0.74 -22.90
N TYR A 133 -26.60 0.47 -22.91
CA TYR A 133 -25.86 0.07 -24.10
C TYR A 133 -25.75 -1.46 -24.22
N LEU A 134 -26.06 -2.00 -25.40
CA LEU A 134 -25.78 -3.41 -25.71
C LEU A 134 -24.28 -3.59 -25.97
N LEU A 135 -23.60 -4.35 -25.13
CA LEU A 135 -22.18 -4.68 -25.28
C LEU A 135 -21.97 -5.85 -26.27
N GLY A 136 -22.85 -6.85 -26.24
CA GLY A 136 -22.70 -8.03 -27.07
C GLY A 136 -23.77 -9.10 -26.86
N LEU A 137 -23.71 -10.14 -27.68
CA LEU A 137 -24.59 -11.31 -27.62
C LEU A 137 -23.77 -12.57 -27.36
N GLU A 138 -24.22 -13.40 -26.41
CA GLU A 138 -23.64 -14.69 -26.09
C GLU A 138 -24.59 -15.83 -26.52
N LYS A 139 -24.04 -17.00 -26.83
CA LYS A 139 -24.85 -18.17 -27.22
C LYS A 139 -25.46 -18.85 -25.97
N GLY A 140 -26.75 -19.16 -26.04
CA GLY A 140 -27.50 -19.81 -24.97
C GLY A 140 -27.88 -18.87 -23.81
N ASP A 141 -28.45 -19.45 -22.74
CA ASP A 141 -28.76 -18.71 -21.50
C ASP A 141 -27.53 -18.66 -20.59
N THR A 142 -26.92 -17.49 -20.50
CA THR A 142 -25.71 -17.24 -19.70
C THR A 142 -25.98 -16.25 -18.56
N ARG A 143 -27.25 -15.94 -18.25
CA ARG A 143 -27.60 -14.94 -17.22
C ARG A 143 -27.03 -15.25 -15.84
N ARG A 144 -26.90 -16.52 -15.50
CA ARG A 144 -26.30 -17.01 -14.24
C ARG A 144 -24.79 -16.78 -14.16
N LYS A 145 -24.12 -16.42 -15.26
CA LYS A 145 -22.69 -16.13 -15.32
C LYS A 145 -22.54 -14.64 -15.52
N ASN A 146 -22.58 -13.87 -14.44
CA ASN A 146 -22.47 -12.42 -14.46
C ASN A 146 -21.54 -11.97 -13.33
N TYR A 147 -20.25 -11.82 -13.64
CA TYR A 147 -19.23 -11.48 -12.65
C TYR A 147 -18.50 -10.20 -13.04
N GLY A 148 -18.00 -9.52 -12.02
CA GLY A 148 -17.06 -8.42 -12.17
C GLY A 148 -15.92 -8.58 -11.18
N ALA A 149 -14.87 -7.79 -11.34
CA ALA A 149 -13.79 -7.75 -10.37
C ALA A 149 -13.41 -6.32 -10.00
N VAL A 150 -12.94 -6.15 -8.78
CA VAL A 150 -12.33 -4.91 -8.31
C VAL A 150 -10.83 -5.10 -8.33
N VAL A 151 -10.09 -4.07 -8.73
CA VAL A 151 -8.63 -3.98 -8.57
C VAL A 151 -8.33 -2.74 -7.74
N ASP A 152 -7.94 -2.95 -6.49
CA ASP A 152 -7.39 -1.93 -5.59
C ASP A 152 -5.88 -1.80 -5.86
N ILE A 153 -5.49 -0.64 -6.35
CA ILE A 153 -4.21 -0.31 -6.95
C ILE A 153 -3.42 0.58 -5.97
N GLY A 154 -2.89 -0.05 -4.94
CA GLY A 154 -1.96 0.60 -4.02
C GLY A 154 -0.58 0.79 -4.65
N THR A 155 0.15 1.81 -4.17
CA THR A 155 1.55 2.03 -4.56
C THR A 155 2.38 0.78 -4.28
N THR A 156 2.20 0.13 -3.13
CA THR A 156 2.99 -1.05 -2.75
C THR A 156 2.28 -2.38 -3.01
N THR A 157 0.95 -2.41 -3.01
CA THR A 157 0.14 -3.65 -3.05
C THR A 157 -0.94 -3.55 -4.12
N LEU A 158 -1.19 -4.63 -4.84
CA LEU A 158 -2.39 -4.80 -5.65
C LEU A 158 -3.30 -5.82 -4.99
N VAL A 159 -4.60 -5.55 -4.94
CA VAL A 159 -5.61 -6.49 -4.45
C VAL A 159 -6.72 -6.60 -5.48
N ALA A 160 -6.98 -7.83 -5.94
CA ALA A 160 -8.08 -8.12 -6.85
C ALA A 160 -9.16 -8.93 -6.13
N THR A 161 -10.43 -8.58 -6.33
CA THR A 161 -11.56 -9.32 -5.75
C THR A 161 -12.60 -9.62 -6.82
N LEU A 162 -12.96 -10.89 -6.94
CA LEU A 162 -14.02 -11.37 -7.84
C LEU A 162 -15.37 -11.31 -7.13
N VAL A 163 -16.39 -10.77 -7.80
CA VAL A 163 -17.73 -10.55 -7.24
C VAL A 163 -18.80 -11.08 -8.19
N ASP A 164 -19.80 -11.75 -7.65
CA ASP A 164 -21.04 -12.11 -8.35
C ASP A 164 -21.97 -10.90 -8.41
N LEU A 165 -22.28 -10.44 -9.63
CA LEU A 165 -23.09 -9.24 -9.84
C LEU A 165 -24.59 -9.49 -9.61
N ASN A 166 -25.04 -10.75 -9.67
CA ASN A 166 -26.43 -11.10 -9.42
C ASN A 166 -26.73 -11.20 -7.91
N GLU A 167 -25.80 -11.77 -7.14
CA GLU A 167 -25.96 -12.05 -5.71
C GLU A 167 -25.25 -11.05 -4.80
N GLY A 168 -24.37 -10.20 -5.33
CA GLY A 168 -23.58 -9.26 -4.55
C GLY A 168 -22.49 -9.93 -3.71
N ARG A 169 -22.19 -11.20 -3.95
CA ARG A 169 -21.31 -12.02 -3.14
C ARG A 169 -19.87 -11.94 -3.62
N GLU A 170 -18.95 -11.66 -2.71
CA GLU A 170 -17.52 -11.82 -2.95
C GLU A 170 -17.18 -13.32 -3.09
N ILE A 171 -16.55 -13.70 -4.21
CA ILE A 171 -16.26 -15.09 -4.54
C ILE A 171 -14.84 -15.48 -4.13
N ALA A 172 -13.87 -14.63 -4.46
CA ALA A 172 -12.46 -14.89 -4.21
C ALA A 172 -11.69 -13.56 -4.14
N SER A 173 -10.57 -13.58 -3.43
CA SER A 173 -9.61 -12.48 -3.34
C SER A 173 -8.19 -13.00 -3.64
N ALA A 174 -7.40 -12.15 -4.27
CA ALA A 174 -5.99 -12.38 -4.58
C ALA A 174 -5.23 -11.06 -4.39
N SER A 175 -3.97 -11.14 -3.99
CA SER A 175 -3.15 -9.96 -3.72
C SER A 175 -1.69 -10.19 -4.05
N SER A 176 -0.98 -9.12 -4.34
CA SER A 176 0.44 -9.16 -4.65
C SER A 176 1.14 -7.85 -4.33
N LEU A 177 2.48 -7.89 -4.34
CA LEU A 177 3.27 -6.67 -4.42
C LEU A 177 3.03 -6.02 -5.77
N ASN A 178 2.86 -4.70 -5.77
CA ASN A 178 2.79 -3.95 -7.01
C ASN A 178 4.16 -4.03 -7.72
N PRO A 179 4.27 -4.67 -8.90
CA PRO A 179 5.55 -4.89 -9.58
C PRO A 179 6.23 -3.58 -10.00
N GLN A 180 5.47 -2.49 -10.13
CA GLN A 180 6.00 -1.16 -10.37
C GLN A 180 6.94 -0.69 -9.25
N SER A 181 6.83 -1.24 -8.04
CA SER A 181 7.72 -0.95 -6.91
C SER A 181 9.19 -1.27 -7.22
N LEU A 182 9.46 -2.21 -8.12
CA LEU A 182 10.82 -2.54 -8.57
C LEU A 182 11.49 -1.38 -9.31
N HIS A 183 10.69 -0.51 -9.94
CA HIS A 183 11.15 0.59 -10.80
C HIS A 183 10.95 1.97 -10.15
N GLY A 184 9.99 2.10 -9.23
CA GLY A 184 9.77 3.30 -8.43
C GLY A 184 9.08 2.96 -7.11
N GLN A 185 9.70 3.32 -5.99
CA GLN A 185 9.22 2.97 -4.65
C GLN A 185 8.04 3.85 -4.19
N ASP A 186 7.91 5.05 -4.76
CA ASP A 186 6.86 6.03 -4.43
C ASP A 186 6.21 6.59 -5.71
N VAL A 187 5.18 7.40 -5.51
CA VAL A 187 4.40 8.03 -6.60
C VAL A 187 5.28 8.94 -7.47
N LEU A 188 6.12 9.80 -6.86
CA LEU A 188 6.92 10.78 -7.60
C LEU A 188 7.99 10.13 -8.49
N SER A 189 8.66 9.09 -8.00
CA SER A 189 9.64 8.32 -8.78
C SER A 189 8.99 7.61 -9.96
N ARG A 190 7.75 7.13 -9.81
CA ARG A 190 6.97 6.55 -10.91
C ARG A 190 6.52 7.60 -11.92
N ILE A 191 6.05 8.76 -11.47
CA ILE A 191 5.72 9.89 -12.35
C ILE A 191 6.92 10.27 -13.21
N LYS A 192 8.11 10.39 -12.59
CA LYS A 192 9.34 10.71 -13.31
C LYS A 192 9.74 9.65 -14.32
N LEU A 193 9.57 8.36 -14.01
CA LEU A 193 9.84 7.29 -14.97
C LEU A 193 8.83 7.31 -16.13
N ALA A 194 7.55 7.45 -15.79
CA ALA A 194 6.43 7.49 -16.73
C ALA A 194 6.36 8.77 -17.57
N SER A 195 7.14 9.82 -17.27
CA SER A 195 7.20 11.02 -18.12
C SER A 195 7.87 10.78 -19.49
N THR A 196 8.31 9.55 -19.74
CA THR A 196 8.80 9.07 -21.03
C THR A 196 7.86 7.98 -21.55
N LYS A 197 7.68 7.88 -22.88
CA LYS A 197 6.81 6.86 -23.49
C LYS A 197 7.21 5.44 -23.08
N ASP A 198 8.51 5.16 -23.07
CA ASP A 198 9.03 3.83 -22.71
C ASP A 198 8.79 3.52 -21.23
N GLY A 199 9.01 4.48 -20.35
CA GLY A 199 8.75 4.30 -18.92
C GLY A 199 7.26 4.13 -18.60
N LEU A 200 6.38 4.86 -19.29
CA LEU A 200 4.92 4.70 -19.15
C LEU A 200 4.49 3.31 -19.63
N SER A 201 4.92 2.92 -20.84
CA SER A 201 4.62 1.60 -21.42
C SER A 201 5.12 0.45 -20.53
N LEU A 202 6.31 0.58 -19.95
CA LEU A 202 6.85 -0.38 -18.99
C LEU A 202 5.95 -0.53 -17.75
N LEU A 203 5.63 0.59 -17.08
CA LEU A 203 4.84 0.55 -15.84
C LEU A 203 3.39 0.08 -16.09
N TYR A 204 2.80 0.47 -17.21
CA TYR A 204 1.49 -0.01 -17.65
C TYR A 204 1.53 -1.52 -17.97
N GLY A 205 2.52 -1.98 -18.73
CA GLY A 205 2.68 -3.40 -19.07
C GLY A 205 2.85 -4.28 -17.83
N LEU A 206 3.63 -3.83 -16.84
CA LEU A 206 3.76 -4.52 -15.55
C LEU A 206 2.42 -4.61 -14.80
N PHE A 207 1.63 -3.53 -14.80
CA PHE A 207 0.31 -3.52 -14.17
C PHE A 207 -0.68 -4.48 -14.86
N VAL A 208 -0.75 -4.46 -16.19
CA VAL A 208 -1.65 -5.35 -16.96
C VAL A 208 -1.25 -6.81 -16.76
N ALA A 209 0.04 -7.14 -16.83
CA ALA A 209 0.53 -8.49 -16.61
C ALA A 209 0.15 -9.02 -15.22
N GLU A 210 0.33 -8.21 -14.18
CA GLU A 210 0.01 -8.61 -12.81
C GLU A 210 -1.49 -8.69 -12.56
N THR A 211 -2.28 -7.77 -13.15
CA THR A 211 -3.76 -7.84 -13.11
C THR A 211 -4.25 -9.15 -13.73
N ASN A 212 -3.70 -9.58 -14.86
CA ASN A 212 -4.03 -10.86 -15.47
C ASN A 212 -3.63 -12.06 -14.61
N ARG A 213 -2.47 -11.99 -13.94
CA ARG A 213 -2.02 -13.04 -13.02
C ARG A 213 -3.00 -13.17 -11.86
N LEU A 214 -3.39 -12.06 -11.25
CA LEU A 214 -4.37 -12.01 -10.16
C LEU A 214 -5.75 -12.53 -10.62
N ILE A 215 -6.23 -12.09 -11.80
CA ILE A 215 -7.46 -12.62 -12.39
C ILE A 215 -7.35 -14.13 -12.62
N GLY A 216 -6.21 -14.62 -13.13
CA GLY A 216 -5.91 -16.05 -13.26
C GLY A 216 -6.10 -16.80 -11.95
N GLU A 217 -5.48 -16.32 -10.88
CA GLU A 217 -5.57 -16.90 -9.54
C GLU A 217 -7.02 -16.90 -9.02
N LEU A 218 -7.78 -15.81 -9.23
CA LEU A 218 -9.20 -15.72 -8.89
C LEU A 218 -10.03 -16.76 -9.67
N THR A 219 -9.75 -16.93 -10.97
CA THR A 219 -10.46 -17.91 -11.80
C THR A 219 -10.13 -19.35 -11.43
N GLU A 220 -8.90 -19.65 -11.04
CA GLU A 220 -8.48 -20.97 -10.57
C GLU A 220 -9.14 -21.32 -9.23
N LYS A 221 -9.14 -20.38 -8.27
CA LYS A 221 -9.77 -20.57 -6.95
C LYS A 221 -11.28 -20.76 -7.02
N SER A 222 -11.95 -20.10 -7.96
CA SER A 222 -13.42 -20.05 -8.05
C SER A 222 -14.03 -21.01 -9.08
N GLY A 223 -13.25 -21.48 -10.05
CA GLY A 223 -13.76 -22.20 -11.22
C GLY A 223 -14.51 -21.32 -12.23
N ILE A 224 -14.52 -19.99 -12.06
CA ILE A 224 -15.17 -19.05 -12.96
C ILE A 224 -14.23 -18.70 -14.11
N GLY A 225 -14.66 -18.87 -15.36
CA GLY A 225 -13.85 -18.51 -16.52
C GLY A 225 -13.76 -16.99 -16.73
N ARG A 226 -12.57 -16.48 -17.12
CA ARG A 226 -12.27 -15.05 -17.37
C ARG A 226 -13.27 -14.35 -18.30
N LYS A 227 -13.77 -15.08 -19.29
CA LYS A 227 -14.78 -14.60 -20.25
C LYS A 227 -16.14 -14.23 -19.64
N ASN A 228 -16.38 -14.56 -18.37
CA ASN A 228 -17.59 -14.20 -17.64
C ASN A 228 -17.35 -13.04 -16.66
N ILE A 229 -16.18 -12.41 -16.71
CA ILE A 229 -15.84 -11.19 -15.96
C ILE A 229 -16.08 -10.02 -16.93
N TYR A 230 -17.16 -9.27 -16.72
CA TYR A 230 -17.62 -8.26 -17.69
C TYR A 230 -17.20 -6.85 -17.32
N GLU A 231 -16.88 -6.60 -16.05
CA GLU A 231 -16.50 -5.28 -15.57
C GLU A 231 -15.35 -5.37 -14.58
N LEU A 232 -14.37 -4.50 -14.76
CA LEU A 232 -13.36 -4.18 -13.75
C LEU A 232 -13.64 -2.80 -13.15
N VAL A 233 -13.54 -2.65 -11.83
CA VAL A 233 -13.47 -1.34 -11.19
C VAL A 233 -12.05 -1.12 -10.70
N TYR A 234 -11.38 -0.06 -11.17
CA TYR A 234 -10.05 0.32 -10.69
C TYR A 234 -10.18 1.36 -9.58
N SER A 235 -9.63 1.07 -8.41
CA SER A 235 -9.60 2.00 -7.28
C SER A 235 -8.16 2.20 -6.83
N GLY A 236 -7.73 3.44 -6.66
CA GLY A 236 -6.35 3.75 -6.30
C GLY A 236 -6.08 5.24 -6.41
N ASN A 237 -4.94 5.68 -5.89
CA ASN A 237 -4.57 7.09 -5.98
C ASN A 237 -4.44 7.53 -7.45
N THR A 238 -4.54 8.83 -7.68
CA THR A 238 -4.63 9.43 -9.02
C THR A 238 -3.48 8.99 -9.94
N CYS A 239 -2.25 8.92 -9.44
CA CYS A 239 -1.12 8.45 -10.23
C CYS A 239 -1.25 6.98 -10.63
N MET A 240 -1.68 6.11 -9.70
CA MET A 240 -1.87 4.69 -10.00
C MET A 240 -2.93 4.46 -11.07
N LEU A 241 -4.01 5.25 -11.08
CA LEU A 241 -5.00 5.19 -12.15
C LEU A 241 -4.42 5.62 -13.51
N HIS A 242 -3.65 6.71 -13.56
CA HIS A 242 -3.00 7.13 -14.81
C HIS A 242 -2.09 6.02 -15.37
N LEU A 243 -1.30 5.38 -14.52
CA LEU A 243 -0.45 4.26 -14.93
C LEU A 243 -1.28 3.05 -15.38
N ALA A 244 -2.38 2.75 -14.69
CA ALA A 244 -3.27 1.64 -15.00
C ALA A 244 -4.05 1.83 -16.32
N THR A 245 -4.22 3.07 -16.76
CA THR A 245 -4.90 3.42 -18.02
C THR A 245 -3.94 3.81 -19.15
N ASN A 246 -2.63 3.67 -18.94
CA ASN A 246 -1.59 4.09 -19.90
C ASN A 246 -1.68 5.60 -20.25
N THR A 247 -2.09 6.42 -19.29
CA THR A 247 -2.21 7.88 -19.39
C THR A 247 -0.97 8.55 -18.80
N ASP A 248 -0.42 9.57 -19.46
CA ASP A 248 0.78 10.29 -19.00
C ASP A 248 0.52 10.98 -17.64
N PRO A 249 1.23 10.61 -16.56
CA PRO A 249 1.05 11.21 -15.24
C PRO A 249 1.95 12.44 -15.01
N SER A 250 2.69 12.92 -16.01
CA SER A 250 3.72 13.96 -15.86
C SER A 250 3.19 15.26 -15.22
N ALA A 251 1.94 15.62 -15.49
CA ALA A 251 1.27 16.79 -14.90
C ALA A 251 1.09 16.67 -13.38
N LEU A 252 0.98 15.46 -12.83
CA LEU A 252 0.90 15.22 -11.38
C LEU A 252 2.22 15.53 -10.65
N GLY A 253 3.34 15.57 -11.37
CA GLY A 253 4.66 15.87 -10.81
C GLY A 253 5.05 17.35 -10.87
N ARG A 254 4.19 18.22 -11.42
CA ARG A 254 4.49 19.64 -11.64
C ARG A 254 3.32 20.49 -11.19
N TYR A 255 3.59 21.51 -10.37
CA TYR A 255 2.57 22.50 -10.02
C TYR A 255 1.92 23.06 -11.30
N PRO A 256 0.58 23.13 -11.40
CA PRO A 256 -0.42 23.01 -10.31
C PRO A 256 -0.98 21.60 -10.06
N TYR A 257 -0.24 20.54 -10.40
CA TYR A 257 -0.54 19.12 -10.09
C TYR A 257 -1.86 18.62 -10.69
N THR A 258 -2.24 19.15 -11.86
CA THR A 258 -3.54 18.87 -12.47
C THR A 258 -3.59 17.47 -13.09
N PRO A 259 -4.55 16.62 -12.71
CA PRO A 259 -4.78 15.32 -13.36
C PRO A 259 -5.14 15.45 -14.84
N ALA A 260 -4.65 14.51 -15.66
CA ALA A 260 -5.14 14.31 -17.03
C ALA A 260 -6.40 13.42 -17.05
N LEU A 261 -6.57 12.59 -16.02
CA LEU A 261 -7.71 11.70 -15.80
C LEU A 261 -8.45 12.13 -14.53
N TRP A 262 -9.74 12.45 -14.66
CA TRP A 262 -10.62 12.80 -13.54
C TRP A 262 -11.54 11.66 -13.09
N GLY A 263 -11.66 10.59 -13.89
CA GLY A 263 -12.54 9.46 -13.63
C GLY A 263 -14.00 9.76 -13.97
N SER A 264 -14.92 8.97 -13.41
CA SER A 264 -16.32 8.85 -13.86
C SER A 264 -16.46 8.40 -15.31
N ASP A 265 -15.47 7.64 -15.79
CA ASP A 265 -15.34 7.20 -17.17
C ASP A 265 -15.43 5.68 -17.29
N TYR A 266 -15.76 5.23 -18.51
CA TYR A 266 -15.82 3.83 -18.90
C TYR A 266 -14.84 3.60 -20.05
N LEU A 267 -13.91 2.66 -19.85
CA LEU A 267 -12.98 2.24 -20.89
C LEU A 267 -13.36 0.86 -21.41
N ALA A 268 -13.33 0.69 -22.73
CA ALA A 268 -13.46 -0.63 -23.32
C ALA A 268 -12.20 -1.45 -23.04
N ALA A 269 -12.34 -2.66 -22.50
CA ALA A 269 -11.20 -3.53 -22.22
C ALA A 269 -10.42 -3.89 -23.49
N SER A 270 -11.08 -3.87 -24.66
CA SER A 270 -10.45 -4.04 -25.97
C SER A 270 -9.40 -2.97 -26.32
N HIS A 271 -9.47 -1.78 -25.70
CA HIS A 271 -8.45 -0.72 -25.85
C HIS A 271 -7.25 -0.92 -24.91
N HIS A 272 -7.24 -1.97 -24.10
CA HIS A 272 -6.16 -2.33 -23.18
C HIS A 272 -5.53 -3.67 -23.60
N PRO A 273 -4.60 -3.67 -24.56
CA PRO A 273 -3.99 -4.89 -25.08
C PRO A 273 -3.39 -5.73 -23.96
N GLY A 274 -3.68 -7.03 -24.02
CA GLY A 274 -3.21 -7.99 -23.03
C GLY A 274 -4.13 -8.17 -21.83
N LEU A 275 -5.13 -7.31 -21.59
CA LEU A 275 -6.11 -7.56 -20.52
C LEU A 275 -7.05 -8.72 -20.89
N HIS A 276 -7.17 -9.72 -20.01
CA HIS A 276 -7.88 -10.97 -20.30
C HIS A 276 -9.15 -11.11 -19.45
N ILE A 277 -10.23 -10.46 -19.89
CA ILE A 277 -11.59 -10.59 -19.33
C ILE A 277 -12.59 -10.97 -20.45
N ALA A 278 -13.90 -10.72 -20.28
CA ALA A 278 -14.87 -10.89 -21.36
C ALA A 278 -14.52 -10.05 -22.61
N ASP A 279 -14.84 -10.56 -23.80
CA ASP A 279 -14.48 -9.92 -25.09
C ASP A 279 -15.02 -8.49 -25.23
N PHE A 280 -16.20 -8.23 -24.64
CA PHE A 280 -16.85 -6.92 -24.59
C PHE A 280 -16.80 -6.31 -23.17
N GLY A 281 -15.82 -6.72 -22.37
CA GLY A 281 -15.65 -6.23 -21.01
C GLY A 281 -15.28 -4.74 -20.97
N ILE A 282 -15.56 -4.13 -19.82
CA ILE A 282 -15.31 -2.71 -19.57
C ILE A 282 -14.51 -2.51 -18.28
N ILE A 283 -13.90 -1.33 -18.16
CA ILE A 283 -13.24 -0.84 -16.96
C ILE A 283 -13.95 0.43 -16.54
N TYR A 284 -14.47 0.47 -15.31
CA TYR A 284 -14.98 1.68 -14.69
C TYR A 284 -13.90 2.33 -13.83
N LEU A 285 -13.75 3.63 -14.01
CA LEU A 285 -12.83 4.48 -13.27
C LEU A 285 -13.66 5.40 -12.36
N PRO A 286 -13.73 5.16 -11.04
CA PRO A 286 -14.36 6.10 -10.13
C PRO A 286 -13.66 7.46 -10.18
N PRO A 287 -14.38 8.55 -9.85
CA PRO A 287 -13.81 9.89 -9.88
C PRO A 287 -12.66 10.03 -8.88
N VAL A 288 -11.70 10.90 -9.23
CA VAL A 288 -10.63 11.36 -8.33
C VAL A 288 -10.95 12.77 -7.82
N ILE A 289 -10.40 13.12 -6.67
CA ILE A 289 -10.63 14.43 -6.02
C ILE A 289 -9.56 15.46 -6.47
N SER A 290 -8.30 15.04 -6.54
CA SER A 290 -7.18 15.91 -6.92
C SER A 290 -6.00 15.12 -7.49
N GLY A 291 -4.87 15.79 -7.76
CA GLY A 291 -3.63 15.13 -8.18
C GLY A 291 -3.05 14.13 -7.18
N PHE A 292 -3.35 14.29 -5.89
CA PHE A 292 -2.82 13.45 -4.81
C PHE A 292 -3.91 12.75 -3.97
N VAL A 293 -5.18 12.94 -4.30
CA VAL A 293 -6.32 12.28 -3.65
C VAL A 293 -7.16 11.59 -4.72
N GLY A 294 -7.06 10.26 -4.80
CA GLY A 294 -7.61 9.47 -5.90
C GLY A 294 -8.89 8.71 -5.58
N ALA A 295 -9.15 7.68 -6.39
CA ALA A 295 -10.37 6.88 -6.32
C ALA A 295 -10.42 5.91 -5.14
N ASP A 296 -9.26 5.61 -4.54
CA ASP A 296 -9.16 4.93 -3.25
C ASP A 296 -9.89 5.71 -2.15
N ILE A 297 -9.72 7.03 -2.13
CA ILE A 297 -10.38 7.91 -1.17
C ILE A 297 -11.84 8.16 -1.53
N THR A 298 -12.21 8.29 -2.80
CA THR A 298 -13.64 8.42 -3.17
C THR A 298 -14.41 7.13 -2.89
N SER A 299 -13.78 5.97 -3.11
CA SER A 299 -14.27 4.67 -2.62
C SER A 299 -14.41 4.68 -1.10
N GLY A 300 -13.45 5.25 -0.37
CA GLY A 300 -13.52 5.41 1.08
C GLY A 300 -14.68 6.29 1.56
N VAL A 301 -14.91 7.42 0.90
CA VAL A 301 -16.04 8.33 1.15
C VAL A 301 -17.36 7.59 0.95
N LEU A 302 -17.52 6.83 -0.14
CA LEU A 302 -18.72 6.05 -0.40
C LEU A 302 -18.90 4.93 0.65
N ALA A 303 -17.86 4.14 0.91
CA ALA A 303 -17.90 3.00 1.83
C ALA A 303 -18.30 3.42 3.25
N THR A 304 -17.90 4.63 3.66
CA THR A 304 -18.19 5.18 4.99
C THR A 304 -19.41 6.10 5.02
N ARG A 305 -20.04 6.37 3.86
CA ARG A 305 -21.13 7.35 3.69
C ARG A 305 -20.78 8.70 4.29
N LEU A 306 -19.54 9.14 4.09
CA LEU A 306 -18.97 10.28 4.81
C LEU A 306 -19.72 11.59 4.54
N HIS A 307 -20.21 11.77 3.31
CA HIS A 307 -21.04 12.90 2.88
C HIS A 307 -22.45 12.93 3.50
N GLU A 308 -22.91 11.85 4.11
CA GLU A 308 -24.21 11.76 4.79
C GLU A 308 -24.10 11.98 6.31
N LYS A 309 -22.87 12.01 6.85
CA LYS A 309 -22.61 12.15 8.28
C LYS A 309 -23.01 13.53 8.81
N LYS A 310 -23.73 13.54 9.92
CA LYS A 310 -23.98 14.75 10.73
C LYS A 310 -22.86 14.90 11.77
N GLY A 311 -22.59 16.13 12.20
CA GLY A 311 -21.49 16.43 13.10
C GLY A 311 -20.15 16.52 12.38
N ILE A 312 -19.06 16.20 13.07
CA ILE A 312 -17.69 16.28 12.58
C ILE A 312 -17.07 14.90 12.59
N THR A 313 -16.82 14.35 11.40
CA THR A 313 -16.17 13.05 11.24
C THR A 313 -14.86 13.22 10.48
N LEU A 314 -13.77 12.66 11.01
CA LEU A 314 -12.47 12.64 10.35
C LEU A 314 -12.19 11.25 9.81
N PHE A 315 -12.11 11.12 8.49
CA PHE A 315 -11.64 9.91 7.81
C PHE A 315 -10.14 10.04 7.51
N ILE A 316 -9.37 8.99 7.82
CA ILE A 316 -7.93 8.92 7.59
C ILE A 316 -7.63 7.57 6.93
N ASP A 317 -7.09 7.58 5.72
CA ASP A 317 -6.48 6.41 5.13
C ASP A 317 -4.97 6.48 5.39
N ILE A 318 -4.47 5.49 6.13
CA ILE A 318 -3.05 5.43 6.45
C ILE A 318 -2.41 4.44 5.48
N GLY A 319 -1.45 4.90 4.69
CA GLY A 319 -0.67 4.08 3.78
C GLY A 319 0.71 4.67 3.55
N THR A 320 1.25 4.48 2.35
CA THR A 320 2.47 5.19 1.91
C THR A 320 2.27 6.69 1.95
N ASN A 321 1.05 7.12 1.65
CA ASN A 321 0.57 8.47 1.83
C ASN A 321 -0.36 8.49 3.05
N GLY A 322 -0.55 9.67 3.65
CA GLY A 322 -1.57 9.91 4.65
C GLY A 322 -2.67 10.76 4.03
N GLU A 323 -3.61 10.12 3.34
CA GLU A 323 -4.83 10.75 2.82
C GLU A 323 -5.88 10.89 3.92
N MET A 324 -6.65 11.97 3.86
CA MET A 324 -7.61 12.28 4.90
C MET A 324 -8.73 13.17 4.37
N VAL A 325 -9.93 12.97 4.91
CA VAL A 325 -11.11 13.74 4.58
C VAL A 325 -11.85 14.09 5.86
N ILE A 326 -12.09 15.37 6.10
CA ILE A 326 -12.93 15.82 7.20
C ILE A 326 -14.33 16.15 6.67
N ALA A 327 -15.34 15.60 7.33
CA ALA A 327 -16.74 15.90 7.10
C ALA A 327 -17.26 16.81 8.20
N LYS A 328 -17.90 17.91 7.83
CA LYS A 328 -18.62 18.80 8.74
C LYS A 328 -20.05 18.95 8.24
N ASN A 329 -20.97 18.19 8.83
CA ASN A 329 -22.37 18.09 8.42
C ASN A 329 -22.50 17.78 6.91
N GLY A 330 -21.82 16.73 6.45
CA GLY A 330 -21.80 16.30 5.06
C GLY A 330 -20.92 17.10 4.10
N ARG A 331 -20.44 18.29 4.49
CA ARG A 331 -19.47 19.04 3.68
C ARG A 331 -18.08 18.46 3.87
N LEU A 332 -17.40 18.14 2.77
CA LEU A 332 -16.13 17.42 2.78
C LEU A 332 -14.96 18.33 2.40
N THR A 333 -13.86 18.22 3.15
CA THR A 333 -12.56 18.78 2.79
C THR A 333 -11.53 17.67 2.83
N ALA A 334 -10.75 17.51 1.75
CA ALA A 334 -9.75 16.46 1.60
C ALA A 334 -8.33 17.03 1.57
N SER A 335 -7.37 16.20 1.98
CA SER A 335 -5.95 16.48 1.84
C SER A 335 -5.13 15.19 1.80
N SER A 336 -3.85 15.32 1.47
CA SER A 336 -2.88 14.22 1.45
C SER A 336 -1.53 14.67 1.98
N THR A 337 -0.80 13.75 2.61
CA THR A 337 0.53 13.96 3.17
C THR A 337 1.48 12.87 2.73
N ALA A 338 2.75 13.20 2.52
CA ALA A 338 3.80 12.21 2.28
C ALA A 338 4.25 11.59 3.60
N ALA A 339 3.53 10.57 4.09
CA ALA A 339 3.86 9.87 5.34
C ALA A 339 5.08 8.93 5.17
N GLY A 340 5.22 8.34 3.98
CA GLY A 340 6.20 7.30 3.71
C GLY A 340 5.77 5.93 4.25
N PRO A 341 6.39 4.84 3.77
CA PRO A 341 5.84 3.49 3.95
C PRO A 341 6.27 2.83 5.28
N ALA A 342 6.62 3.63 6.30
CA ALA A 342 7.13 3.13 7.58
C ALA A 342 6.13 2.17 8.26
N PHE A 343 4.85 2.53 8.25
CA PHE A 343 3.78 1.71 8.81
C PHE A 343 3.39 0.52 7.93
N GLU A 344 3.93 0.39 6.71
CA GLU A 344 3.82 -0.83 5.90
C GLU A 344 4.99 -1.82 6.19
N GLY A 345 5.87 -1.48 7.14
CA GLY A 345 7.08 -2.26 7.44
C GLY A 345 8.21 -2.00 6.44
N MET A 346 8.10 -0.98 5.58
CA MET A 346 9.15 -0.61 4.63
C MET A 346 10.06 0.46 5.23
N ASN A 347 11.31 0.56 4.77
CA ASN A 347 12.34 1.45 5.34
C ASN A 347 12.68 1.21 6.82
N ILE A 348 12.23 0.09 7.39
CA ILE A 348 12.53 -0.34 8.75
C ILE A 348 13.51 -1.51 8.70
N THR A 349 14.51 -1.52 9.59
CA THR A 349 15.66 -2.44 9.59
C THR A 349 15.25 -3.91 9.67
N PHE A 350 14.24 -4.23 10.48
CA PHE A 350 13.58 -5.53 10.48
C PHE A 350 12.10 -5.42 10.11
N GLY A 351 11.73 -4.35 9.44
CA GLY A 351 10.37 -4.22 8.93
C GLY A 351 10.07 -5.27 7.88
N MET A 352 8.85 -5.79 7.95
CA MET A 352 8.28 -6.68 6.97
C MET A 352 6.77 -6.46 6.92
N ARG A 353 6.11 -7.04 5.93
CA ARG A 353 4.64 -7.04 5.88
C ARG A 353 4.05 -7.97 6.93
N ALA A 354 2.75 -7.83 7.18
CA ALA A 354 2.00 -8.80 7.97
C ALA A 354 2.06 -10.18 7.28
N GLY A 355 2.78 -11.11 7.90
CA GLY A 355 3.01 -12.47 7.42
C GLY A 355 3.68 -13.30 8.51
N ASN A 356 3.81 -14.61 8.29
CA ASN A 356 4.33 -15.54 9.29
C ASN A 356 5.67 -15.07 9.90
N GLY A 357 5.74 -15.01 11.23
CA GLY A 357 6.91 -14.56 11.98
C GLY A 357 7.08 -13.03 12.08
N ALA A 358 6.16 -12.24 11.53
CA ALA A 358 6.13 -10.81 11.82
C ALA A 358 5.60 -10.58 13.24
N ILE A 359 6.31 -9.76 14.02
CA ILE A 359 5.81 -9.22 15.28
C ILE A 359 4.62 -8.32 14.95
N GLU A 360 3.44 -8.67 15.46
CA GLU A 360 2.19 -7.95 15.21
C GLU A 360 1.62 -7.23 16.42
N SER A 361 2.06 -7.63 17.62
CA SER A 361 1.72 -7.00 18.88
C SER A 361 2.92 -6.98 19.83
N PHE A 362 3.04 -5.90 20.59
CA PHE A 362 4.08 -5.75 21.59
C PHE A 362 3.59 -4.88 22.76
N GLU A 363 3.79 -5.35 23.98
CA GLU A 363 3.39 -4.67 25.21
C GLU A 363 4.49 -4.75 26.25
N VAL A 364 4.58 -3.71 27.07
CA VAL A 364 5.44 -3.69 28.26
C VAL A 364 4.52 -3.43 29.45
N ASP A 365 4.50 -4.36 30.41
CA ASP A 365 3.71 -4.19 31.62
C ASP A 365 4.39 -3.24 32.63
N ALA A 366 3.72 -2.97 33.75
CA ALA A 366 4.25 -2.10 34.80
C ALA A 366 5.54 -2.64 35.47
N SER A 367 5.81 -3.95 35.40
CA SER A 367 7.05 -4.56 35.89
C SER A 367 8.22 -4.43 34.90
N GLY A 368 7.92 -4.01 33.66
CA GLY A 368 8.85 -4.00 32.54
C GLY A 368 8.87 -5.31 31.75
N SER A 369 8.04 -6.29 32.10
CA SER A 369 7.94 -7.55 31.36
C SER A 369 7.35 -7.28 29.98
N MET A 370 7.95 -7.89 28.96
CA MET A 370 7.57 -7.70 27.57
C MET A 370 6.72 -8.87 27.08
N HIS A 371 5.57 -8.56 26.52
CA HIS A 371 4.68 -9.51 25.88
C HIS A 371 4.65 -9.23 24.39
N MET A 372 4.84 -10.26 23.57
CA MET A 372 4.99 -10.12 22.13
C MET A 372 4.22 -11.23 21.41
N GLY A 373 3.39 -10.84 20.45
CA GLY A 373 2.69 -11.76 19.55
C GLY A 373 3.32 -11.74 18.16
N THR A 374 3.37 -12.90 17.52
CA THR A 374 3.82 -13.05 16.13
C THR A 374 2.75 -13.74 15.30
N ILE A 375 2.62 -13.34 14.04
CA ILE A 375 1.69 -14.00 13.12
C ILE A 375 2.12 -15.45 12.93
N GLY A 376 1.20 -16.37 13.19
CA GLY A 376 1.42 -17.81 13.08
C GLY A 376 2.13 -18.43 14.29
N ASP A 377 2.35 -17.68 15.37
CA ASP A 377 2.96 -18.15 16.62
C ASP A 377 4.35 -18.80 16.41
N ILE A 378 5.11 -18.28 15.44
CA ILE A 378 6.47 -18.75 15.14
C ILE A 378 7.53 -17.73 15.57
N ARG A 379 8.81 -18.16 15.54
CA ARG A 379 9.96 -17.31 15.88
C ARG A 379 9.95 -16.01 15.07
N PRO A 380 10.15 -14.84 15.70
CA PRO A 380 10.11 -13.56 15.01
C PRO A 380 11.25 -13.42 14.01
N THR A 381 10.89 -13.00 12.79
CA THR A 381 11.82 -12.71 11.68
C THR A 381 11.78 -11.25 11.24
N GLY A 382 10.79 -10.50 11.71
CA GLY A 382 10.67 -9.07 11.49
C GLY A 382 9.49 -8.45 12.25
N ILE A 383 9.15 -7.21 11.90
CA ILE A 383 8.15 -6.37 12.56
C ILE A 383 7.17 -5.88 11.48
N CYS A 384 5.86 -6.12 11.64
CA CYS A 384 4.87 -5.53 10.75
C CYS A 384 4.44 -4.14 11.22
N GLY A 385 3.61 -3.45 10.43
CA GLY A 385 3.13 -2.10 10.73
C GLY A 385 2.54 -1.91 12.11
N SER A 386 1.59 -2.76 12.50
CA SER A 386 0.96 -2.73 13.82
C SER A 386 1.99 -3.01 14.93
N GLY A 387 2.84 -4.03 14.73
CA GLY A 387 3.91 -4.35 15.68
C GLY A 387 4.92 -3.21 15.85
N LEU A 388 5.23 -2.46 14.79
CA LEU A 388 6.15 -1.32 14.86
C LEU A 388 5.56 -0.19 15.71
N LEU A 389 4.29 0.15 15.48
CA LEU A 389 3.57 1.15 16.26
C LEU A 389 3.50 0.75 17.73
N ASP A 390 3.18 -0.51 18.00
CA ASP A 390 3.09 -1.09 19.33
C ASP A 390 4.43 -1.08 20.08
N VAL A 391 5.51 -1.49 19.41
CA VAL A 391 6.86 -1.44 19.96
C VAL A 391 7.23 0.01 20.31
N VAL A 392 7.07 0.95 19.37
CA VAL A 392 7.44 2.34 19.63
C VAL A 392 6.59 2.95 20.73
N ALA A 393 5.27 2.70 20.73
CA ALA A 393 4.38 3.17 21.78
C ALA A 393 4.79 2.64 23.16
N ALA A 394 5.04 1.34 23.29
CA ALA A 394 5.46 0.73 24.55
C ALA A 394 6.79 1.32 25.06
N LEU A 395 7.74 1.56 24.15
CA LEU A 395 9.04 2.13 24.50
C LEU A 395 8.98 3.63 24.84
N VAL A 396 8.06 4.38 24.23
CA VAL A 396 7.77 5.77 24.64
C VAL A 396 7.15 5.78 26.03
N VAL A 397 6.14 4.94 26.27
CA VAL A 397 5.41 4.87 27.56
C VAL A 397 6.33 4.46 28.70
N CYS A 398 7.22 3.49 28.51
CA CYS A 398 8.16 3.06 29.54
C CYS A 398 9.43 3.93 29.66
N GLY A 399 9.54 4.98 28.83
CA GLY A 399 10.64 5.94 28.86
C GLY A 399 11.94 5.46 28.19
N ALA A 400 11.93 4.31 27.51
CA ALA A 400 13.08 3.84 26.73
C ALA A 400 13.36 4.70 25.49
N ILE A 401 12.33 5.39 24.98
CA ILE A 401 12.42 6.42 23.96
C ILE A 401 12.02 7.76 24.59
N ASP A 402 12.88 8.78 24.45
CA ASP A 402 12.55 10.13 24.92
C ASP A 402 11.60 10.88 23.99
N LYS A 403 11.10 12.04 24.44
CA LYS A 403 10.19 12.92 23.68
C LYS A 403 10.73 13.38 22.31
N ASN A 404 12.04 13.32 22.08
CA ASN A 404 12.67 13.67 20.81
C ASN A 404 12.91 12.44 19.93
N GLY A 405 12.51 11.25 20.40
CA GLY A 405 12.65 9.97 19.73
C GLY A 405 13.99 9.31 19.90
N ARG A 406 14.82 9.73 20.87
CA ARG A 406 16.13 9.09 21.11
C ARG A 406 15.98 7.91 22.07
N LEU A 407 16.65 6.80 21.76
CA LEU A 407 16.83 5.74 22.74
C LEU A 407 17.66 6.28 23.92
N VAL A 408 17.13 6.15 25.13
CA VAL A 408 17.81 6.65 26.33
C VAL A 408 18.99 5.74 26.69
N ASN A 409 20.08 6.33 27.16
CA ASN A 409 21.22 5.53 27.63
C ASN A 409 20.86 4.74 28.89
N LEU A 410 21.56 3.63 29.12
CA LEU A 410 21.39 2.73 30.29
C LEU A 410 21.40 3.44 31.66
N ASN A 411 21.96 4.65 31.74
CA ASN A 411 22.11 5.42 32.98
C ASN A 411 21.08 6.56 33.13
N HIS A 412 20.13 6.70 32.20
CA HIS A 412 19.19 7.82 32.17
C HIS A 412 17.81 7.39 32.70
N GLY A 413 17.54 7.70 33.97
CA GLY A 413 16.26 7.39 34.62
C GLY A 413 16.09 5.91 35.00
N ALA A 414 15.18 5.62 35.93
CA ALA A 414 14.88 4.27 36.40
C ALA A 414 14.05 3.51 35.36
N LEU A 415 14.65 3.14 34.22
CA LEU A 415 14.04 2.16 33.33
C LEU A 415 13.79 0.86 34.09
N PRO A 416 12.67 0.17 33.84
CA PRO A 416 12.47 -1.17 34.37
C PRO A 416 13.65 -2.07 33.96
N ARG A 417 14.22 -2.82 34.91
CA ARG A 417 15.39 -3.68 34.67
C ARG A 417 15.25 -4.57 33.42
N PRO A 418 14.09 -5.22 33.16
CA PRO A 418 13.95 -6.05 31.96
C PRO A 418 14.04 -5.27 30.65
N VAL A 419 13.55 -4.03 30.62
CA VAL A 419 13.62 -3.12 29.46
C VAL A 419 15.06 -2.65 29.25
N ALA A 420 15.73 -2.22 30.33
CA ALA A 420 17.12 -1.78 30.28
C ALA A 420 18.06 -2.90 29.76
N ALA A 421 17.81 -4.15 30.14
CA ALA A 421 18.58 -5.31 29.69
C ALA A 421 18.48 -5.58 28.18
N ARG A 422 17.48 -5.03 27.48
CA ARG A 422 17.33 -5.14 26.01
C ARG A 422 18.06 -4.05 25.24
N LEU A 423 18.58 -3.02 25.91
CA LEU A 423 19.37 -1.98 25.26
C LEU A 423 20.81 -2.47 25.06
N PHE A 424 21.29 -2.37 23.82
CA PHE A 424 22.66 -2.76 23.49
C PHE A 424 23.25 -1.82 22.44
N LYS A 425 24.58 -1.80 22.36
CA LYS A 425 25.31 -1.07 21.32
C LYS A 425 25.81 -2.04 20.26
N GLU A 426 25.56 -1.73 19.00
CA GLU A 426 26.21 -2.38 17.87
C GLU A 426 26.77 -1.29 16.95
N GLN A 427 28.07 -1.38 16.66
CA GLN A 427 28.83 -0.36 15.92
C GLN A 427 28.69 1.04 16.53
N GLY A 428 28.73 1.13 17.86
CA GLY A 428 28.63 2.39 18.61
C GLY A 428 27.23 3.01 18.66
N LYS A 429 26.23 2.41 18.00
CA LYS A 429 24.85 2.90 17.98
C LYS A 429 23.97 2.09 18.92
N LEU A 430 23.16 2.79 19.70
CA LEU A 430 22.22 2.19 20.63
C LEU A 430 21.02 1.58 19.87
N ARG A 431 20.56 0.42 20.34
CA ARG A 431 19.46 -0.37 19.77
C ARG A 431 18.67 -1.05 20.88
N PHE A 432 17.46 -1.46 20.56
CA PHE A 432 16.58 -2.21 21.45
C PHE A 432 16.30 -3.61 20.89
N SER A 433 16.72 -4.66 21.59
CA SER A 433 16.45 -6.05 21.20
C SER A 433 15.00 -6.42 21.49
N LEU A 434 14.28 -6.88 20.46
CA LEU A 434 12.94 -7.47 20.60
C LEU A 434 13.04 -9.00 20.72
N SER A 435 13.96 -9.59 19.98
CA SER A 435 14.32 -11.01 20.05
C SER A 435 15.83 -11.19 19.86
N GLU A 436 16.28 -12.44 19.80
CA GLU A 436 17.66 -12.79 19.43
C GLU A 436 18.04 -12.35 18.00
N THR A 437 17.05 -12.21 17.12
CA THR A 437 17.23 -11.95 15.68
C THR A 437 16.73 -10.58 15.25
N VAL A 438 15.82 -9.97 16.02
CA VAL A 438 15.11 -8.74 15.66
C VAL A 438 15.39 -7.65 16.67
N TYR A 439 15.77 -6.46 16.19
CA TYR A 439 15.94 -5.26 17.00
C TYR A 439 15.27 -4.04 16.36
N LEU A 440 15.04 -3.02 17.18
CA LEU A 440 14.66 -1.67 16.75
C LEU A 440 15.87 -0.73 16.83
N SER A 441 16.11 0.03 15.76
CA SER A 441 17.19 1.02 15.69
C SER A 441 16.69 2.46 15.83
N GLN A 442 17.63 3.38 16.10
CA GLN A 442 17.35 4.82 16.09
C GLN A 442 16.83 5.33 14.74
N GLY A 443 17.25 4.71 13.63
CA GLY A 443 16.77 5.04 12.28
C GLY A 443 15.31 4.63 12.07
N ASP A 444 14.92 3.48 12.62
CA ASP A 444 13.54 2.97 12.54
C ASP A 444 12.59 3.89 13.32
N ILE A 445 12.98 4.30 14.53
CA ILE A 445 12.22 5.27 15.34
C ILE A 445 12.06 6.59 14.59
N ARG A 446 13.10 7.04 13.88
CA ARG A 446 13.03 8.26 13.07
C ARG A 446 12.03 8.13 11.91
N GLN A 447 11.91 6.97 11.27
CA GLN A 447 10.90 6.75 10.23
C GLN A 447 9.48 6.84 10.80
N VAL A 448 9.24 6.28 11.99
CA VAL A 448 7.95 6.43 12.71
C VAL A 448 7.65 7.89 13.03
N GLN A 449 8.64 8.67 13.48
CA GLN A 449 8.44 10.12 13.71
C GLN A 449 8.06 10.87 12.44
N LEU A 450 8.72 10.58 11.31
CA LEU A 450 8.43 11.25 10.04
C LEU A 450 7.00 10.94 9.57
N ALA A 451 6.62 9.66 9.58
CA ALA A 451 5.29 9.24 9.18
C ALA A 451 4.20 9.81 10.10
N LYS A 452 4.39 9.73 11.43
CA LYS A 452 3.41 10.28 12.38
C LYS A 452 3.29 11.80 12.28
N GLY A 453 4.42 12.49 12.10
CA GLY A 453 4.46 13.95 12.01
C GLY A 453 3.70 14.43 10.77
N ALA A 454 3.84 13.74 9.65
CA ALA A 454 3.15 14.07 8.40
C ALA A 454 1.64 13.96 8.58
N ILE A 455 1.15 12.81 9.06
CA ILE A 455 -0.28 12.57 9.29
C ILE A 455 -0.84 13.55 10.32
N ARG A 456 -0.18 13.71 11.47
CA ARG A 456 -0.64 14.64 12.52
C ARG A 456 -0.73 16.08 12.03
N THR A 457 0.21 16.49 11.17
CA THR A 457 0.20 17.81 10.53
C THR A 457 -1.00 17.96 9.61
N GLY A 458 -1.25 16.99 8.72
CA GLY A 458 -2.43 17.03 7.85
C GLY A 458 -3.74 17.14 8.64
N ILE A 459 -3.88 16.36 9.72
CA ILE A 459 -5.04 16.42 10.62
C ILE A 459 -5.21 17.83 11.20
N GLU A 460 -4.12 18.42 11.69
CA GLU A 460 -4.13 19.76 12.27
C GLU A 460 -4.58 20.82 11.25
N PHE A 461 -4.07 20.77 10.01
CA PHE A 461 -4.47 21.71 8.96
C PHE A 461 -5.92 21.53 8.53
N LEU A 462 -6.43 20.31 8.41
CA LEU A 462 -7.85 20.07 8.13
C LEU A 462 -8.76 20.63 9.23
N LEU A 463 -8.42 20.40 10.49
CA LEU A 463 -9.18 20.93 11.64
C LEU A 463 -9.20 22.46 11.63
N ARG A 464 -8.05 23.10 11.42
CA ARG A 464 -7.94 24.56 11.29
C ARG A 464 -8.76 25.09 10.11
N HIS A 465 -8.68 24.44 8.95
CA HIS A 465 -9.39 24.85 7.74
C HIS A 465 -10.91 24.89 7.95
N VAL A 466 -11.47 23.85 8.60
CA VAL A 466 -12.91 23.82 8.92
C VAL A 466 -13.28 24.60 10.19
N GLY A 467 -12.31 25.24 10.84
CA GLY A 467 -12.47 26.13 11.99
C GLY A 467 -12.86 25.42 13.29
N VAL A 468 -12.31 24.22 13.56
CA VAL A 468 -12.64 23.43 14.75
C VAL A 468 -11.39 22.91 15.45
N GLY A 469 -11.49 22.67 16.76
CA GLY A 469 -10.43 22.02 17.53
C GLY A 469 -10.63 20.50 17.64
N PRO A 470 -9.61 19.73 18.08
CA PRO A 470 -9.70 18.28 18.23
C PRO A 470 -10.88 17.80 19.09
N SER A 471 -11.23 18.53 20.15
CA SER A 471 -12.32 18.15 21.06
C SER A 471 -13.70 18.14 20.39
N ALA A 472 -13.86 18.91 19.31
CA ALA A 472 -15.12 19.02 18.56
C ALA A 472 -15.34 17.89 17.55
N VAL A 473 -14.34 17.06 17.28
CA VAL A 473 -14.49 15.89 16.40
C VAL A 473 -15.33 14.85 17.12
N ASP A 474 -16.39 14.36 16.48
CA ASP A 474 -17.32 13.38 17.04
C ASP A 474 -16.85 11.94 16.80
N GLU A 475 -16.29 11.66 15.63
CA GLU A 475 -15.91 10.33 15.19
C GLU A 475 -14.66 10.37 14.30
N ILE A 476 -13.79 9.37 14.45
CA ILE A 476 -12.60 9.18 13.62
C ILE A 476 -12.67 7.81 12.96
N LEU A 477 -12.61 7.78 11.63
CA LEU A 477 -12.62 6.57 10.82
C LEU A 477 -11.22 6.33 10.27
N ILE A 478 -10.58 5.24 10.69
CA ILE A 478 -9.23 4.88 10.23
C ILE A 478 -9.32 3.72 9.25
N ALA A 479 -8.93 3.98 8.01
CA ALA A 479 -8.74 3.01 6.94
C ALA A 479 -7.26 2.65 6.77
N GLY A 480 -7.03 1.61 5.95
CA GLY A 480 -5.71 1.21 5.51
C GLY A 480 -5.48 -0.29 5.66
N ALA A 481 -4.44 -0.78 5.00
CA ALA A 481 -4.12 -2.21 4.91
C ALA A 481 -3.28 -2.75 6.07
N PHE A 482 -3.30 -2.09 7.24
CA PHE A 482 -2.55 -2.57 8.42
C PHE A 482 -3.01 -3.96 8.83
N GLY A 483 -2.11 -4.71 9.47
CA GLY A 483 -2.46 -5.99 10.08
C GLY A 483 -3.57 -5.86 11.13
N TYR A 484 -4.00 -7.00 11.66
CA TYR A 484 -5.29 -7.16 12.33
C TYR A 484 -5.54 -6.32 13.60
N HIS A 485 -4.55 -5.59 14.14
CA HIS A 485 -4.66 -4.95 15.46
C HIS A 485 -3.90 -3.62 15.57
N LEU A 486 -4.51 -2.51 15.14
CA LEU A 486 -4.10 -1.18 15.60
C LEU A 486 -4.79 -0.85 16.92
N ARG A 487 -4.03 -0.33 17.89
CA ARG A 487 -4.56 0.03 19.21
C ARG A 487 -4.63 1.54 19.33
N GLU A 488 -5.84 2.04 19.55
CA GLU A 488 -6.14 3.46 19.76
C GLU A 488 -5.18 4.13 20.75
N LYS A 489 -4.98 3.51 21.92
CA LYS A 489 -4.06 4.01 22.95
C LYS A 489 -2.64 4.22 22.43
N ASN A 490 -2.17 3.36 21.53
CA ASN A 490 -0.83 3.45 20.98
C ASN A 490 -0.70 4.58 19.95
N LEU A 491 -1.74 4.81 19.13
CA LEU A 491 -1.77 5.93 18.19
C LEU A 491 -1.75 7.28 18.92
N ILE A 492 -2.43 7.37 20.06
CA ILE A 492 -2.42 8.54 20.93
C ILE A 492 -1.08 8.65 21.67
N ALA A 493 -0.56 7.56 22.23
CA ALA A 493 0.69 7.55 23.01
C ALA A 493 1.91 7.98 22.20
N ILE A 494 1.96 7.65 20.91
CA ILE A 494 3.02 8.14 20.02
C ILE A 494 2.73 9.55 19.49
N GLY A 495 1.58 10.15 19.78
CA GLY A 495 1.17 11.45 19.25
C GLY A 495 0.93 11.46 17.75
N LEU A 496 0.49 10.34 17.16
CA LEU A 496 -0.04 10.31 15.79
C LEU A 496 -1.42 10.98 15.77
N LEU A 497 -2.23 10.70 16.78
CA LEU A 497 -3.56 11.27 16.96
C LEU A 497 -3.61 12.13 18.24
N PRO A 498 -4.41 13.21 18.25
CA PRO A 498 -4.64 13.99 19.45
C PRO A 498 -5.25 13.15 20.59
N PRO A 499 -4.91 13.43 21.85
CA PRO A 499 -5.54 12.78 23.01
C PRO A 499 -7.07 12.91 23.06
N GLU A 500 -7.62 14.02 22.54
CA GLU A 500 -9.06 14.29 22.51
C GLU A 500 -9.86 13.36 21.59
N PHE A 501 -9.17 12.50 20.83
CA PHE A 501 -9.78 11.47 20.00
C PHE A 501 -9.99 10.14 20.74
N GLU A 502 -9.52 10.02 21.98
CA GLU A 502 -9.74 8.82 22.80
C GLU A 502 -11.24 8.49 22.95
N GLY A 503 -11.61 7.25 22.67
CA GLY A 503 -12.97 6.72 22.67
C GLY A 503 -13.77 7.05 21.40
N LYS A 504 -13.18 7.71 20.40
CA LYS A 504 -13.89 8.16 19.18
C LYS A 504 -13.42 7.47 17.90
N ILE A 505 -12.42 6.58 17.99
CA ILE A 505 -11.78 5.95 16.84
C ILE A 505 -12.49 4.63 16.45
N LYS A 506 -12.75 4.47 15.15
CA LYS A 506 -13.27 3.24 14.54
C LYS A 506 -12.40 2.84 13.36
N PHE A 507 -11.98 1.58 13.34
CA PHE A 507 -11.24 1.01 12.21
C PHE A 507 -12.22 0.48 11.16
N VAL A 508 -12.08 0.94 9.92
CA VAL A 508 -12.99 0.63 8.81
C VAL A 508 -12.40 -0.32 7.76
N GLY A 509 -11.15 -0.77 7.97
CA GLY A 509 -10.47 -1.74 7.11
C GLY A 509 -10.04 -1.15 5.76
N ASN A 510 -10.00 -1.99 4.71
CA ASN A 510 -9.71 -1.53 3.35
C ASN A 510 -10.97 -0.94 2.69
N THR A 511 -11.12 0.38 2.81
CA THR A 511 -12.26 1.10 2.26
C THR A 511 -12.14 1.36 0.77
N SER A 512 -10.92 1.40 0.19
CA SER A 512 -10.71 1.44 -1.26
C SER A 512 -11.40 0.25 -1.94
N ARG A 513 -11.12 -0.96 -1.45
CA ARG A 513 -11.78 -2.19 -1.90
C ARG A 513 -13.29 -2.18 -1.65
N THR A 514 -13.71 -1.83 -0.43
CA THR A 514 -15.13 -1.88 -0.04
C THR A 514 -15.98 -0.93 -0.90
N GLY A 515 -15.51 0.30 -1.13
CA GLY A 515 -16.20 1.27 -1.99
C GLY A 515 -16.19 0.87 -3.46
N ALA A 516 -15.09 0.30 -3.96
CA ALA A 516 -15.02 -0.19 -5.33
C ALA A 516 -15.98 -1.36 -5.59
N ILE A 517 -16.19 -2.25 -4.61
CA ILE A 517 -17.25 -3.27 -4.68
C ILE A 517 -18.63 -2.62 -4.71
N ALA A 518 -18.84 -1.54 -3.95
CA ALA A 518 -20.09 -0.80 -3.99
C ALA A 518 -20.35 -0.18 -5.37
N PHE A 519 -19.35 0.39 -6.04
CA PHE A 519 -19.49 0.87 -7.44
C PHE A 519 -19.81 -0.25 -8.41
N LEU A 520 -19.20 -1.42 -8.23
CA LEU A 520 -19.43 -2.58 -9.07
C LEU A 520 -20.86 -3.12 -8.92
N LEU A 521 -21.36 -3.16 -7.68
CA LEU A 521 -22.67 -3.74 -7.35
C LEU A 521 -23.85 -2.78 -7.50
N ASN A 522 -23.61 -1.47 -7.56
CA ASN A 522 -24.68 -0.50 -7.70
C ASN A 522 -24.28 0.69 -8.57
N GLU A 523 -24.89 0.78 -9.76
CA GLU A 523 -24.67 1.87 -10.72
C GLU A 523 -25.11 3.25 -10.18
N SER A 524 -26.08 3.33 -9.25
CA SER A 524 -26.54 4.62 -8.73
C SER A 524 -25.48 5.30 -7.88
N TYR A 525 -24.60 4.54 -7.23
CA TYR A 525 -23.50 5.09 -6.44
C TYR A 525 -22.45 5.79 -7.30
N ARG A 526 -22.37 5.46 -8.59
CA ARG A 526 -21.43 6.10 -9.53
C ARG A 526 -21.81 7.56 -9.78
N GLY A 527 -23.10 7.82 -10.07
CA GLY A 527 -23.62 9.18 -10.21
C GLY A 527 -23.66 9.94 -8.88
N GLU A 528 -23.95 9.23 -7.77
CA GLU A 528 -23.91 9.82 -6.43
C GLU A 528 -22.52 10.35 -6.08
N ILE A 529 -21.48 9.52 -6.19
CA ILE A 529 -20.12 9.93 -5.83
C ILE A 529 -19.56 10.97 -6.80
N GLU A 530 -19.92 10.91 -8.08
CA GLU A 530 -19.51 11.91 -9.08
C GLU A 530 -19.97 13.30 -8.64
N GLU A 531 -21.20 13.41 -8.13
CA GLU A 531 -21.74 14.67 -7.65
C GLU A 531 -21.11 15.12 -6.31
N VAL A 532 -20.85 14.17 -5.41
CA VAL A 532 -20.15 14.45 -4.15
C VAL A 532 -18.75 15.00 -4.41
N VAL A 533 -17.97 14.38 -5.30
CA VAL A 533 -16.58 14.75 -5.58
C VAL A 533 -16.44 16.17 -6.11
N LYS A 534 -17.39 16.65 -6.94
CA LYS A 534 -17.41 18.05 -7.42
C LYS A 534 -17.45 19.09 -6.30
N HIS A 535 -17.94 18.70 -5.12
CA HIS A 535 -18.12 19.58 -3.97
C HIS A 535 -17.08 19.34 -2.86
N ILE A 536 -16.14 18.41 -3.05
CA ILE A 536 -15.04 18.19 -2.11
C ILE A 536 -14.00 19.28 -2.31
N GLU A 537 -13.77 20.07 -1.26
CA GLU A 537 -12.69 21.04 -1.25
C GLU A 537 -11.35 20.33 -1.01
N THR A 538 -10.34 20.60 -1.83
CA THR A 538 -8.98 20.07 -1.58
C THR A 538 -8.09 21.16 -1.02
N ILE A 539 -7.39 20.87 0.07
CA ILE A 539 -6.33 21.74 0.58
C ILE A 539 -4.96 21.15 0.29
N GLU A 540 -4.11 21.96 -0.35
CA GLU A 540 -2.72 21.62 -0.65
C GLU A 540 -1.83 22.09 0.50
N LEU A 541 -1.44 21.16 1.38
CA LEU A 541 -0.69 21.48 2.61
C LEU A 541 0.65 22.15 2.33
N ALA A 542 1.27 21.82 1.19
CA ALA A 542 2.52 22.42 0.75
C ALA A 542 2.43 23.94 0.48
N ASN A 543 1.22 24.48 0.30
CA ASN A 543 1.01 25.91 0.07
C ASN A 543 0.94 26.73 1.37
N TYR A 544 0.92 26.08 2.53
CA TYR A 544 0.85 26.77 3.83
C TYR A 544 2.25 27.07 4.36
N GLU A 545 2.54 28.33 4.64
CA GLU A 545 3.86 28.79 5.10
C GLU A 545 4.31 28.15 6.42
N ASP A 546 3.37 27.76 7.29
CA ASP A 546 3.68 27.16 8.59
C ASP A 546 3.66 25.63 8.61
N PHE A 547 3.57 24.98 7.44
CA PHE A 547 3.57 23.52 7.30
C PHE A 547 4.83 22.89 7.92
N ASP A 548 6.02 23.31 7.49
CA ASP A 548 7.29 22.74 7.95
C ASP A 548 7.48 22.89 9.46
N ARG A 549 7.11 24.06 10.00
CA ARG A 549 7.17 24.33 11.44
C ARG A 549 6.23 23.40 12.22
N THR A 550 5.01 23.23 11.72
CA THR A 550 4.00 22.37 12.33
C THR A 550 4.43 20.89 12.26
N PHE A 551 4.96 20.46 11.11
CA PHE A 551 5.53 19.13 10.92
C PHE A 551 6.65 18.83 11.91
N VAL A 552 7.64 19.73 12.03
CA VAL A 552 8.75 19.56 12.99
C VAL A 552 8.25 19.46 14.43
N ASN A 553 7.24 20.26 14.80
CA ASN A 553 6.64 20.20 16.13
C ASN A 553 6.02 18.82 16.43
N PHE A 554 5.35 18.21 15.45
CA PHE A 554 4.69 16.91 15.60
C PHE A 554 5.59 15.68 15.42
N LEU A 555 6.90 15.87 15.15
CA LEU A 555 7.88 14.77 15.20
C LEU A 555 8.12 14.26 16.63
N ARG A 556 7.89 15.10 17.64
CA ARG A 556 8.10 14.74 19.05
C ARG A 556 7.03 13.74 19.51
N PHE A 557 7.44 12.75 20.31
CA PHE A 557 6.51 11.80 20.94
C PHE A 557 5.80 12.48 22.10
#